data_AF-A0A6I9QYB9-F1
#
_entry.id   AF-A0A6I9QYB9-F1
#
_cell.length_a   1.000
_cell.length_b   1.000
_cell.length_c   1.000
_cell.angle_alpha   90.00
_cell.angle_beta   90.00
_cell.angle_gamma   90.00
#
_symmetry.space_group_name_H-M   'P 1'
#
loop_
_entity.id
_entity.type
_entity.pdbx_description
1 polymer ?
#
loop_
_entity_poly.entity_id
_entity_poly.type
_entity_poly.pdbx_seq_one_letter_code
_entity_poly.pdbx_strand_id
1 'polypeptide(L)'
;MGTRTLPNLRSPLSSPTPPASSPLRNHRWRISPFPSSTRPSRPVRPIECAVRFRPCIDIHKGKVKQIVGSTLRDSTDDASLITNFESDKSPAEFASLYKQDGLTGGHVIMLGADAASQSAARQALRAYPGGLQVGGGINWENAMSYLEEGASHVIVTSYVFSDGQMDLERLKHLVHMIGKQRLILDLSCRKKVTYESYIWNIILNGKYAIVTDRWQKFSDMFLDEQTLEFLATYADEFLVHGVDVEGKG
;
A
#
# COMPACT_ATOMS: atom_id res chain seq x y z
N MET A 1 -58.05 -44.69 6.93
CA MET A 1 -58.59 -46.07 6.92
C MET A 1 -57.81 -46.81 5.84
N GLY A 2 -56.75 -47.57 6.15
CA GLY A 2 -56.81 -49.00 6.54
C GLY A 2 -57.44 -49.80 5.38
N THR A 3 -56.86 -50.81 4.74
CA THR A 3 -55.83 -51.81 5.06
C THR A 3 -55.52 -52.57 3.75
N ARG A 4 -54.33 -53.16 3.58
CA ARG A 4 -54.19 -54.57 3.12
C ARG A 4 -52.77 -55.08 3.28
N THR A 5 -52.71 -56.20 4.00
CA THR A 5 -51.58 -57.02 4.40
C THR A 5 -51.23 -58.10 3.37
N LEU A 6 -49.96 -58.54 3.45
CA LEU A 6 -49.18 -59.64 2.82
C LEU A 6 -49.81 -61.06 3.00
N PRO A 7 -49.20 -62.24 2.68
CA PRO A 7 -47.83 -62.59 2.21
C PRO A 7 -47.73 -63.75 1.17
N ASN A 8 -46.51 -64.16 0.77
CA ASN A 8 -46.12 -65.60 0.85
C ASN A 8 -44.61 -65.86 0.80
N LEU A 9 -44.23 -66.95 1.47
CA LEU A 9 -42.92 -67.34 2.02
C LEU A 9 -42.33 -68.60 1.32
N ARG A 10 -40.99 -68.80 1.49
CA ARG A 10 -40.16 -70.05 1.42
C ARG A 10 -39.81 -70.61 0.01
N SER A 11 -38.53 -70.76 -0.43
CA SER A 11 -37.38 -71.61 0.00
C SER A 11 -37.65 -73.13 -0.17
N PRO A 12 -36.67 -74.08 -0.42
CA PRO A 12 -35.20 -74.03 -0.20
C PRO A 12 -34.25 -74.84 -1.17
N LEU A 13 -32.90 -74.72 -0.94
CA LEU A 13 -31.73 -75.67 -1.05
C LEU A 13 -31.54 -76.58 -2.32
N SER A 14 -30.35 -76.88 -2.91
CA SER A 14 -29.02 -77.30 -2.38
C SER A 14 -27.92 -77.32 -3.49
N SER A 15 -26.64 -77.29 -3.10
CA SER A 15 -25.35 -77.48 -3.84
C SER A 15 -25.03 -78.98 -4.18
N PRO A 16 -23.86 -79.47 -4.73
CA PRO A 16 -22.48 -78.92 -4.86
C PRO A 16 -21.62 -79.27 -6.13
N THR A 17 -20.35 -78.80 -6.13
CA THR A 17 -19.22 -78.85 -7.11
C THR A 17 -18.50 -80.20 -7.30
N PRO A 18 -17.59 -80.42 -8.32
CA PRO A 18 -16.11 -80.35 -8.11
C PRO A 18 -15.25 -79.99 -9.41
N PRO A 19 -13.93 -80.32 -9.59
CA PRO A 19 -12.81 -79.34 -9.60
C PRO A 19 -11.82 -79.42 -10.81
N ALA A 20 -10.83 -78.51 -10.90
CA ALA A 20 -9.55 -78.69 -11.65
C ALA A 20 -8.55 -77.54 -11.32
N SER A 21 -7.44 -77.79 -10.59
CA SER A 21 -6.08 -78.20 -11.00
C SER A 21 -5.16 -77.08 -11.54
N SER A 22 -4.08 -76.83 -10.80
CA SER A 22 -3.02 -75.83 -10.99
C SER A 22 -2.06 -76.14 -12.16
N PRO A 23 -1.33 -75.13 -12.66
CA PRO A 23 0.02 -75.38 -13.14
C PRO A 23 1.10 -74.49 -12.51
N LEU A 24 2.31 -75.05 -12.59
CA LEU A 24 3.54 -74.71 -11.90
C LEU A 24 4.20 -73.40 -12.36
N ARG A 25 4.99 -72.90 -11.42
CA ARG A 25 5.60 -71.58 -11.29
C ARG A 25 6.91 -71.49 -12.11
N ASN A 26 6.93 -70.71 -13.19
CA ASN A 26 8.18 -70.32 -13.84
C ASN A 26 8.81 -69.13 -13.11
N HIS A 27 9.92 -69.38 -12.44
CA HIS A 27 10.76 -68.37 -11.81
C HIS A 27 11.49 -67.54 -12.86
N ARG A 28 10.99 -66.34 -13.14
CA ARG A 28 11.75 -65.28 -13.81
C ARG A 28 11.92 -64.15 -12.82
N TRP A 29 13.14 -63.97 -12.31
CA TRP A 29 13.51 -62.84 -11.46
C TRP A 29 13.32 -61.54 -12.25
N ARG A 30 12.16 -60.88 -12.10
CA ARG A 30 11.98 -59.49 -12.50
C ARG A 30 12.50 -58.63 -11.34
N ILE A 31 13.61 -57.96 -11.59
CA ILE A 31 14.06 -56.83 -10.77
C ILE A 31 12.97 -55.75 -10.90
N SER A 32 12.26 -55.50 -9.81
CA SER A 32 11.34 -54.36 -9.71
C SER A 32 12.15 -53.07 -9.84
N PRO A 33 11.76 -52.10 -10.68
CA PRO A 33 12.36 -50.78 -10.60
C PRO A 33 12.07 -50.19 -9.22
N PHE A 34 13.12 -49.66 -8.58
CA PHE A 34 13.01 -48.96 -7.31
C PHE A 34 11.86 -47.95 -7.35
N PRO A 35 11.02 -47.83 -6.30
CA PRO A 35 10.05 -46.77 -6.23
C PRO A 35 10.81 -45.43 -6.24
N SER A 36 10.58 -44.63 -7.28
CA SER A 36 11.07 -43.26 -7.34
C SER A 36 10.49 -42.51 -6.15
N SER A 37 11.33 -42.24 -5.15
CA SER A 37 11.01 -41.35 -4.05
C SER A 37 10.92 -39.93 -4.60
N THR A 38 9.76 -39.56 -5.15
CA THR A 38 9.39 -38.16 -5.32
C THR A 38 9.03 -37.63 -3.94
N ARG A 39 10.05 -37.10 -3.25
CA ARG A 39 9.85 -36.26 -2.08
C ARG A 39 8.89 -35.14 -2.49
N PRO A 40 7.71 -34.96 -1.86
CA PRO A 40 6.90 -33.80 -2.14
C PRO A 40 7.75 -32.57 -1.83
N SER A 41 7.96 -31.71 -2.83
CA SER A 41 8.57 -30.41 -2.62
C SER A 41 7.75 -29.70 -1.55
N ARG A 42 8.36 -29.48 -0.38
CA ARG A 42 7.78 -28.60 0.64
C ARG A 42 7.37 -27.30 -0.07
N PRO A 43 6.13 -26.82 0.09
CA PRO A 43 5.77 -25.51 -0.43
C PRO A 43 6.75 -24.52 0.19
N VAL A 44 7.53 -23.85 -0.66
CA VAL A 44 8.33 -22.71 -0.27
C VAL A 44 7.31 -21.69 0.20
N ARG A 45 7.17 -21.51 1.51
CA ARG A 45 6.38 -20.40 2.04
C ARG A 45 7.05 -19.14 1.50
N PRO A 46 6.31 -18.24 0.83
CA PRO A 46 6.87 -16.96 0.44
C PRO A 46 7.47 -16.34 1.70
N ILE A 47 8.71 -15.85 1.59
CA ILE A 47 9.24 -14.97 2.62
C ILE A 47 8.35 -13.73 2.56
N GLU A 48 7.42 -13.61 3.50
CA GLU A 48 6.69 -12.37 3.71
C GLU A 48 7.70 -11.35 4.24
N CYS A 49 8.36 -10.66 3.32
CA CYS A 49 9.14 -9.50 3.67
C CYS A 49 8.13 -8.41 4.09
N ALA A 50 8.16 -8.05 5.38
CA ALA A 50 7.34 -6.97 5.92
C ALA A 50 7.66 -5.61 5.27
N VAL A 51 8.81 -5.51 4.60
CA VAL A 51 9.26 -4.32 3.89
C VAL A 51 9.06 -4.51 2.39
N ARG A 52 8.44 -3.53 1.74
CA ARG A 52 8.29 -3.45 0.30
C ARG A 52 8.87 -2.14 -0.20
N PHE A 53 9.58 -2.19 -1.31
CA PHE A 53 9.98 -0.98 -2.02
C PHE A 53 8.75 -0.34 -2.67
N ARG A 54 8.56 0.96 -2.45
CA ARG A 54 7.46 1.75 -3.05
C ARG A 54 8.07 2.91 -3.83
N PRO A 55 7.91 2.94 -5.17
CA PRO A 55 8.53 3.96 -5.99
C PRO A 55 7.78 5.29 -5.89
N CYS A 56 8.49 6.40 -6.15
CA CYS A 56 7.92 7.75 -6.24
C CYS A 56 7.97 8.27 -7.69
N ILE A 57 6.98 9.08 -8.07
CA ILE A 57 7.01 9.94 -9.27
C ILE A 57 6.66 11.36 -8.84
N ASP A 58 7.69 12.16 -8.58
CA ASP A 58 7.55 13.59 -8.29
C ASP A 58 7.37 14.37 -9.60
N ILE A 59 6.28 15.12 -9.72
CA ILE A 59 5.89 15.84 -10.93
C ILE A 59 5.91 17.35 -10.66
N HIS A 60 6.62 18.09 -11.51
CA HIS A 60 6.57 19.55 -11.54
C HIS A 60 6.54 20.06 -12.98
N LYS A 61 5.57 20.92 -13.30
CA LYS A 61 5.32 21.43 -14.66
C LYS A 61 5.17 20.31 -15.70
N GLY A 62 4.49 19.23 -15.31
CA GLY A 62 4.24 18.06 -16.16
C GLY A 62 5.45 17.14 -16.41
N LYS A 63 6.61 17.41 -15.79
CA LYS A 63 7.81 16.57 -15.92
C LYS A 63 8.16 15.87 -14.61
N VAL A 64 8.80 14.70 -14.73
CA VAL A 64 9.34 14.00 -13.57
C VAL A 64 10.61 14.70 -13.09
N LYS A 65 10.61 15.16 -11.85
CA LYS A 65 11.75 15.85 -11.23
C LYS A 65 12.09 15.22 -9.90
N GLN A 66 13.36 14.97 -9.65
CA GLN A 66 13.83 14.66 -8.31
C GLN A 66 14.30 15.96 -7.65
N ILE A 67 13.64 16.36 -6.57
CA ILE A 67 14.00 17.55 -5.79
C ILE A 67 14.79 17.17 -4.54
N VAL A 68 15.62 18.08 -4.03
CA VAL A 68 16.11 17.97 -2.65
C VAL A 68 14.97 18.41 -1.73
N GLY A 69 14.61 17.55 -0.77
CA GLY A 69 13.49 17.79 0.15
C GLY A 69 13.52 19.18 0.79
N SER A 70 14.68 19.76 1.10
CA SER A 70 14.79 21.03 1.84
C SER A 70 14.52 22.34 1.05
N THR A 71 14.19 22.28 -0.24
CA THR A 71 14.15 23.48 -1.12
C THR A 71 12.77 24.01 -1.49
N LEU A 72 11.67 23.39 -1.03
CA LEU A 72 10.31 23.90 -1.28
C LEU A 72 10.05 25.21 -0.51
N ARG A 73 10.33 26.37 -1.12
CA ARG A 73 9.92 27.70 -0.61
C ARG A 73 8.86 28.31 -1.52
N ASP A 74 7.89 29.02 -0.92
CA ASP A 74 6.91 29.79 -1.68
C ASP A 74 7.57 31.02 -2.29
N SER A 75 8.03 30.85 -3.53
CA SER A 75 8.01 31.92 -4.50
C SER A 75 7.16 31.42 -5.65
N THR A 76 6.23 32.25 -6.12
CA THR A 76 5.56 32.08 -7.41
C THR A 76 6.56 32.03 -8.59
N ASP A 77 7.84 32.28 -8.31
CA ASP A 77 8.96 32.13 -9.21
C ASP A 77 9.65 30.76 -9.05
N ASP A 78 9.94 30.14 -10.21
CA ASP A 78 10.78 28.95 -10.44
C ASP A 78 12.14 28.95 -9.71
N ALA A 79 12.57 30.10 -9.20
CA ALA A 79 13.94 30.34 -8.73
C ALA A 79 14.30 29.62 -7.41
N SER A 80 13.34 29.03 -6.69
CA SER A 80 13.58 28.39 -5.39
C SER A 80 13.63 26.86 -5.41
N LEU A 81 13.18 26.20 -6.48
CA LEU A 81 13.21 24.74 -6.59
C LEU A 81 14.56 24.26 -7.16
N ILE A 82 15.41 23.69 -6.30
CA ILE A 82 16.65 23.07 -6.76
C ILE A 82 16.32 21.66 -7.26
N THR A 83 16.34 21.50 -8.58
CA THR A 83 16.14 20.22 -9.25
C THR A 83 17.48 19.48 -9.32
N ASN A 84 17.58 18.32 -8.68
CA ASN A 84 18.76 17.45 -8.83
C ASN A 84 18.77 16.77 -10.19
N PHE A 85 17.59 16.43 -10.69
CA PHE A 85 17.40 15.66 -11.91
C PHE A 85 16.03 15.95 -12.51
N GLU A 86 15.99 16.13 -13.83
CA GLU A 86 14.77 16.15 -14.63
C GLU A 86 14.88 15.01 -15.64
N SER A 87 13.86 14.15 -15.71
CA SER A 87 13.87 12.99 -16.60
C SER A 87 13.27 13.32 -17.95
N ASP A 88 13.84 12.76 -19.01
CA ASP A 88 13.24 12.77 -20.36
C ASP A 88 12.04 11.80 -20.47
N LYS A 89 11.98 10.77 -19.63
CA LYS A 89 10.83 9.86 -19.55
C LYS A 89 9.64 10.54 -18.89
N SER A 90 8.46 10.32 -19.47
CA SER A 90 7.19 10.81 -18.94
C SER A 90 6.77 10.06 -17.67
N PRO A 91 5.89 10.66 -16.83
CA PRO A 91 5.29 9.97 -15.69
C PRO A 91 4.59 8.65 -16.04
N ALA A 92 3.93 8.58 -17.20
CA ALA A 92 3.25 7.38 -17.68
C ALA A 92 4.23 6.24 -18.04
N GLU A 93 5.42 6.57 -18.57
CA GLU A 93 6.47 5.58 -18.83
C GLU A 93 7.01 4.99 -17.53
N PHE A 94 7.24 5.80 -16.49
CA PHE A 94 7.63 5.29 -15.17
C PHE A 94 6.52 4.44 -14.54
N ALA A 95 5.27 4.89 -14.59
CA ALA A 95 4.14 4.10 -14.09
C ALA A 95 4.02 2.74 -14.81
N SER A 96 4.24 2.72 -16.12
CA SER A 96 4.26 1.49 -16.92
C SER A 96 5.40 0.56 -16.53
N LEU A 97 6.59 1.11 -16.24
CA LEU A 97 7.73 0.35 -15.73
C LEU A 97 7.41 -0.27 -14.36
N TYR A 98 6.88 0.53 -13.42
CA TYR A 98 6.50 0.03 -12.09
C TYR A 98 5.42 -1.06 -12.16
N LYS A 99 4.51 -0.95 -13.14
CA LYS A 99 3.52 -1.99 -13.44
C LYS A 99 4.15 -3.29 -13.94
N GLN A 100 5.12 -3.19 -14.84
CA GLN A 100 5.85 -4.37 -15.35
C GLN A 100 6.58 -5.09 -14.22
N ASP A 101 7.11 -4.34 -13.25
CA ASP A 101 7.83 -4.87 -12.08
C ASP A 101 6.88 -5.29 -10.93
N GLY A 102 5.57 -5.05 -11.05
CA GLY A 102 4.58 -5.39 -10.03
C GLY A 102 4.69 -4.55 -8.75
N LEU A 103 5.25 -3.34 -8.83
CA LEU A 103 5.47 -2.44 -7.70
C LEU A 103 4.21 -1.64 -7.38
N THR A 104 3.44 -2.10 -6.40
CA THR A 104 2.21 -1.42 -5.95
C THR A 104 2.46 -0.47 -4.78
N GLY A 105 1.56 0.49 -4.62
CA GLY A 105 1.60 1.44 -3.50
C GLY A 105 2.65 2.53 -3.66
N GLY A 106 3.25 2.66 -4.85
CA GLY A 106 4.07 3.81 -5.21
C GLY A 106 3.24 5.08 -5.34
N HIS A 107 3.85 6.25 -5.13
CA HIS A 107 3.14 7.52 -5.05
C HIS A 107 3.54 8.49 -6.15
N VAL A 108 2.55 9.13 -6.74
CA VAL A 108 2.70 10.23 -7.70
C VAL A 108 2.43 11.52 -6.95
N ILE A 109 3.45 12.38 -6.79
CA ILE A 109 3.33 13.61 -6.01
C ILE A 109 3.42 14.82 -6.94
N MET A 110 2.35 15.62 -6.97
CA MET A 110 2.36 16.89 -7.69
C MET A 110 2.99 17.98 -6.81
N LEU A 111 4.13 18.50 -7.24
CA LEU A 111 4.87 19.56 -6.55
C LEU A 111 4.36 20.97 -6.91
N GLY A 112 3.36 21.07 -7.78
CA GLY A 112 2.74 22.32 -8.19
C GLY A 112 1.28 22.12 -8.56
N ALA A 113 0.48 23.20 -8.46
CA ALA A 113 -0.94 23.18 -8.78
C ALA A 113 -1.25 23.36 -10.28
N ASP A 114 -0.22 23.39 -11.13
CA ASP A 114 -0.37 23.67 -12.56
C ASP A 114 -1.09 22.53 -13.31
N ALA A 115 -1.83 22.90 -14.35
CA ALA A 115 -2.62 21.94 -15.14
C ALA A 115 -1.75 20.87 -15.83
N ALA A 116 -0.48 21.18 -16.14
CA ALA A 116 0.42 20.21 -16.74
C ALA A 116 0.79 19.11 -15.74
N SER A 117 1.07 19.45 -14.48
CA SER A 117 1.30 18.50 -13.40
C SER A 117 0.08 17.62 -13.13
N GLN A 118 -1.12 18.21 -13.08
CA GLN A 118 -2.38 17.45 -12.91
C GLN A 118 -2.62 16.48 -14.07
N SER A 119 -2.42 16.93 -15.31
CA SER A 119 -2.56 16.09 -16.50
C SER A 119 -1.56 14.94 -16.49
N ALA A 120 -0.30 15.22 -16.15
CA ALA A 120 0.76 14.21 -16.12
C ALA A 120 0.55 13.19 -14.99
N ALA A 121 0.03 13.61 -13.84
CA ALA A 121 -0.39 12.71 -12.77
C ALA A 121 -1.50 11.76 -13.24
N ARG A 122 -2.56 12.28 -13.88
CA ARG A 122 -3.63 11.44 -14.46
C ARG A 122 -3.11 10.44 -15.50
N GLN A 123 -2.14 10.84 -16.32
CA GLN A 123 -1.51 9.93 -17.29
C GLN A 123 -0.76 8.78 -16.59
N ALA A 124 -0.03 9.05 -15.51
CA ALA A 124 0.62 8.02 -14.70
C ALA A 124 -0.40 7.05 -14.07
N LEU A 125 -1.49 7.58 -13.50
CA LEU A 125 -2.55 6.78 -12.89
C LEU A 125 -3.25 5.86 -13.91
N ARG A 126 -3.57 6.38 -15.10
CA ARG A 126 -4.18 5.59 -16.18
C ARG A 126 -3.24 4.52 -16.73
N ALA A 127 -1.93 4.73 -16.69
CA ALA A 127 -0.94 3.73 -17.11
C ALA A 127 -0.87 2.54 -16.14
N TYR A 128 -1.09 2.78 -14.84
CA TYR A 128 -1.16 1.74 -13.82
C TYR A 128 -2.38 1.86 -12.89
N PRO A 129 -3.60 1.56 -13.41
CA PRO A 129 -4.83 1.66 -12.62
C PRO A 129 -4.79 0.74 -11.40
N GLY A 130 -5.08 1.29 -10.23
CA GLY A 130 -5.03 0.60 -8.94
C GLY A 130 -3.63 0.31 -8.41
N GLY A 131 -2.57 0.68 -9.14
CA GLY A 131 -1.18 0.43 -8.73
C GLY A 131 -0.56 1.57 -7.94
N LEU A 132 -0.91 2.81 -8.27
CA LEU A 132 -0.29 4.02 -7.73
C LEU A 132 -1.23 4.82 -6.83
N GLN A 133 -0.65 5.61 -5.95
CA GLN A 133 -1.29 6.57 -5.07
C GLN A 133 -1.01 7.98 -5.60
N VAL A 134 -1.80 8.99 -5.22
CA VAL A 134 -1.56 10.37 -5.69
C VAL A 134 -1.68 11.40 -4.58
N GLY A 135 -0.72 12.32 -4.52
CA GLY A 135 -0.66 13.43 -3.58
C GLY A 135 -0.32 14.76 -4.25
N GLY A 136 -0.38 15.85 -3.47
CA GLY A 136 -0.14 17.21 -3.93
C GLY A 136 -1.44 17.94 -4.29
N GLY A 137 -1.88 18.85 -3.42
CA GLY A 137 -3.11 19.63 -3.65
C GLY A 137 -4.41 18.82 -3.62
N ILE A 138 -4.41 17.63 -3.02
CA ILE A 138 -5.62 16.81 -2.84
C ILE A 138 -6.58 17.50 -1.85
N ASN A 139 -7.85 17.59 -2.24
CA ASN A 139 -8.94 18.14 -1.43
C ASN A 139 -10.25 17.38 -1.72
N TRP A 140 -11.33 17.77 -1.05
CA TRP A 140 -12.63 17.11 -1.20
C TRP A 140 -13.21 17.27 -2.60
N GLU A 141 -12.91 18.37 -3.32
CA GLU A 141 -13.41 18.60 -4.67
C GLU A 141 -12.78 17.66 -5.70
N ASN A 142 -11.49 17.33 -5.54
CA ASN A 142 -10.72 16.60 -6.57
C ASN A 142 -10.42 15.14 -6.24
N ALA A 143 -10.54 14.71 -4.98
CA ALA A 143 -10.13 13.39 -4.53
C ALA A 143 -10.82 12.26 -5.31
N MET A 144 -12.15 12.33 -5.48
CA MET A 144 -12.90 11.30 -6.21
C MET A 144 -12.45 11.20 -7.66
N SER A 145 -12.22 12.34 -8.32
CA SER A 145 -11.77 12.37 -9.71
C SER A 145 -10.45 11.63 -9.90
N TYR A 146 -9.49 11.77 -8.98
CA TYR A 146 -8.23 11.03 -9.08
C TYR A 146 -8.38 9.52 -8.87
N LEU A 147 -9.30 9.10 -7.98
CA LEU A 147 -9.61 7.68 -7.79
C LEU A 147 -10.25 7.08 -9.05
N GLU A 148 -11.16 7.81 -9.71
CA GLU A 148 -11.77 7.41 -10.98
C GLU A 148 -10.75 7.30 -12.11
N GLU A 149 -9.69 8.09 -12.07
CA GLU A 149 -8.58 8.07 -13.04
C GLU A 149 -7.59 6.91 -12.81
N GLY A 150 -7.80 6.10 -11.77
CA GLY A 150 -7.03 4.90 -11.49
C GLY A 150 -6.10 5.00 -10.29
N ALA A 151 -6.15 6.06 -9.47
CA ALA A 151 -5.45 6.03 -8.19
C ALA A 151 -6.04 4.96 -7.26
N SER A 152 -5.17 4.18 -6.63
CA SER A 152 -5.55 3.28 -5.54
C SER A 152 -6.00 4.07 -4.30
N HIS A 153 -5.25 5.13 -3.99
CA HIS A 153 -5.47 6.01 -2.85
C HIS A 153 -5.14 7.45 -3.22
N VAL A 154 -5.73 8.39 -2.48
CA VAL A 154 -5.28 9.77 -2.45
C VAL A 154 -4.52 10.05 -1.16
N ILE A 155 -3.49 10.87 -1.27
CA ILE A 155 -2.60 11.28 -0.18
C ILE A 155 -2.93 12.72 0.16
N VAL A 156 -3.37 12.94 1.40
CA VAL A 156 -3.73 14.28 1.88
C VAL A 156 -2.68 14.81 2.86
N THR A 157 -2.32 16.08 2.67
CA THR A 157 -1.34 16.82 3.47
C THR A 157 -1.99 18.11 4.02
N SER A 158 -1.71 19.24 3.39
CA SER A 158 -2.05 20.59 3.87
C SER A 158 -3.55 20.91 3.84
N TYR A 159 -4.37 20.07 3.22
CA TYR A 159 -5.82 20.25 3.23
C TYR A 159 -6.43 19.98 4.61
N VAL A 160 -5.88 18.99 5.34
CA VAL A 160 -6.32 18.63 6.71
C VAL A 160 -5.34 19.08 7.79
N PHE A 161 -4.11 19.45 7.42
CA PHE A 161 -3.09 19.97 8.34
C PHE A 161 -2.73 21.42 8.00
N SER A 162 -3.10 22.36 8.86
CA SER A 162 -2.81 23.78 8.64
C SER A 162 -2.69 24.53 9.96
N ASP A 163 -1.84 25.54 10.02
CA ASP A 163 -1.68 26.40 11.19
C ASP A 163 -1.35 25.63 12.49
N GLY A 164 -0.58 24.54 12.37
CA GLY A 164 -0.19 23.69 13.50
C GLY A 164 -1.34 22.84 14.05
N GLN A 165 -2.45 22.75 13.33
CA GLN A 165 -3.65 22.04 13.77
C GLN A 165 -4.11 21.05 12.69
N MET A 166 -4.85 20.03 13.12
CA MET A 166 -5.56 19.13 12.22
C MET A 166 -7.04 19.52 12.14
N ASP A 167 -7.53 19.79 10.93
CA ASP A 167 -8.94 20.01 10.65
C ASP A 167 -9.66 18.65 10.54
N LEU A 168 -10.17 18.19 11.68
CA LEU A 168 -10.87 16.92 11.79
C LEU A 168 -12.18 16.89 10.98
N GLU A 169 -12.84 18.03 10.79
CA GLU A 169 -14.09 18.08 10.02
C GLU A 169 -13.82 17.90 8.52
N ARG A 170 -12.77 18.52 7.99
CA ARG A 170 -12.29 18.23 6.62
C ARG A 170 -11.89 16.78 6.44
N LEU A 171 -11.19 16.20 7.43
CA LEU A 171 -10.81 14.78 7.38
C LEU A 171 -12.04 13.87 7.35
N LYS A 172 -13.00 14.07 8.26
CA LYS A 172 -14.27 13.32 8.28
C LYS A 172 -15.03 13.46 6.97
N HIS A 173 -15.10 14.67 6.42
CA HIS A 173 -15.77 14.92 5.14
C HIS A 173 -15.11 14.16 3.99
N LEU A 174 -13.78 14.18 3.90
CA LEU A 174 -13.04 13.35 2.93
C LEU A 174 -13.33 11.87 3.11
N VAL A 175 -13.21 11.34 4.33
CA VAL A 175 -13.47 9.92 4.63
C VAL A 175 -14.90 9.52 4.28
N HIS A 176 -15.88 10.38 4.54
CA HIS A 176 -17.26 10.15 4.13
C HIS A 176 -17.41 10.01 2.61
N MET A 177 -16.71 10.87 1.85
CA MET A 177 -16.79 10.90 0.40
C MET A 177 -16.08 9.73 -0.28
N ILE A 178 -14.86 9.39 0.15
CA ILE A 178 -14.02 8.41 -0.56
C ILE A 178 -13.83 7.09 0.20
N GLY A 179 -14.17 7.04 1.48
CA GLY A 179 -13.89 5.90 2.36
C GLY A 179 -12.43 5.87 2.84
N LYS A 180 -12.23 5.46 4.10
CA LYS A 180 -10.88 5.44 4.71
C LYS A 180 -9.89 4.53 3.97
N GLN A 181 -10.37 3.45 3.38
CA GLN A 181 -9.61 2.44 2.63
C GLN A 181 -9.01 2.96 1.31
N ARG A 182 -9.22 4.25 0.98
CA ARG A 182 -8.64 4.94 -0.17
C ARG A 182 -7.97 6.25 0.21
N LEU A 183 -7.77 6.48 1.51
CA LEU A 183 -7.16 7.69 2.05
C LEU A 183 -5.83 7.37 2.72
N ILE A 184 -4.83 8.18 2.44
CA ILE A 184 -3.51 8.17 3.07
C ILE A 184 -3.27 9.53 3.70
N LEU A 185 -2.81 9.53 4.94
CA LEU A 185 -2.37 10.75 5.61
C LEU A 185 -0.86 10.85 5.48
N ASP A 186 -0.38 11.93 4.87
CA ASP A 186 1.05 12.26 4.85
C ASP A 186 1.40 13.11 6.07
N LEU A 187 2.21 12.50 6.94
CA LEU A 187 2.64 13.00 8.23
C LEU A 187 4.10 13.46 8.10
N SER A 188 4.28 14.73 7.74
CA SER A 188 5.57 15.39 7.85
C SER A 188 5.92 15.59 9.32
N CYS A 189 7.06 15.07 9.77
CA CYS A 189 7.45 15.03 11.17
C CYS A 189 8.85 15.61 11.38
N ARG A 190 9.05 16.39 12.44
CA ARG A 190 10.37 16.90 12.84
C ARG A 190 10.63 16.62 14.30
N LYS A 191 11.88 16.35 14.65
CA LYS A 191 12.28 16.19 16.05
C LYS A 191 12.06 17.51 16.81
N LYS A 192 11.30 17.48 17.89
CA LYS A 192 11.08 18.65 18.75
C LYS A 192 12.23 18.76 19.74
N VAL A 193 13.05 19.79 19.58
CA VAL A 193 14.09 20.16 20.54
C VAL A 193 13.56 21.33 21.35
N THR A 194 13.41 21.17 22.67
CA THR A 194 12.95 22.24 23.56
C THR A 194 14.09 22.72 24.45
N TYR A 195 14.13 24.03 24.73
CA TYR A 195 15.01 24.60 25.76
C TYR A 195 14.19 24.99 27.00
N GLU A 196 13.00 24.39 27.14
CA GLU A 196 12.10 24.62 28.26
C GLU A 196 12.62 23.96 29.54
N SER A 197 11.88 24.12 30.64
CA SER A 197 12.26 23.62 31.96
C SER A 197 12.74 22.16 31.92
N TYR A 198 13.63 21.81 32.84
CA TYR A 198 14.27 20.49 32.90
C TYR A 198 13.28 19.31 32.77
N ILE A 199 12.09 19.45 33.36
CA ILE A 199 11.02 18.44 33.26
C ILE A 199 10.49 18.30 31.83
N TRP A 200 10.17 19.40 31.14
CA TRP A 200 9.69 19.35 29.76
C TRP A 200 10.76 18.84 28.80
N ASN A 201 12.02 19.17 29.06
CA ASN A 201 13.15 18.61 28.33
C ASN A 201 13.21 17.08 28.48
N ILE A 202 13.06 16.51 29.67
CA ILE A 202 13.01 15.05 29.86
C ILE A 202 11.82 14.43 29.13
N ILE A 203 10.64 15.07 29.17
CA ILE A 203 9.41 14.52 28.61
C ILE A 203 9.40 14.58 27.07
N LEU A 204 10.00 15.62 26.48
CA LEU A 204 9.92 15.90 25.04
C LEU A 204 11.20 15.54 24.28
N ASN A 205 12.32 15.29 24.96
CA ASN A 205 13.56 14.92 24.30
C ASN A 205 13.36 13.66 23.45
N GLY A 206 13.76 13.74 22.19
CA GLY A 206 13.66 12.61 21.26
C GLY A 206 12.31 12.49 20.54
N LYS A 207 11.28 13.24 20.94
CA LYS A 207 9.96 13.13 20.34
C LYS A 207 9.88 13.83 18.98
N TYR A 208 9.21 13.20 18.04
CA TYR A 208 8.85 13.80 16.76
C TYR A 208 7.45 14.40 16.88
N ALA A 209 7.29 15.62 16.37
CA ALA A 209 5.99 16.26 16.24
C ALA A 209 5.64 16.41 14.76
N ILE A 210 4.35 16.30 14.45
CA ILE A 210 3.86 16.60 13.11
C ILE A 210 4.06 18.09 12.85
N VAL A 211 4.50 18.43 11.64
CA VAL A 211 4.73 19.80 11.22
C VAL A 211 3.85 20.15 10.03
N THR A 212 3.29 21.35 10.06
CA THR A 212 2.42 21.89 9.02
C THR A 212 3.11 23.04 8.30
N ASP A 213 2.44 23.59 7.29
CA ASP A 213 2.86 24.82 6.60
C ASP A 213 4.31 24.71 6.09
N ARG A 214 4.59 23.64 5.33
CA ARG A 214 5.93 23.34 4.77
C ARG A 214 7.00 23.24 5.85
N TRP A 215 6.66 22.56 6.93
CA TRP A 215 7.56 22.23 8.04
C TRP A 215 7.98 23.43 8.89
N GLN A 216 7.29 24.56 8.72
CA GLN A 216 7.59 25.79 9.42
C GLN A 216 6.91 25.81 10.80
N LYS A 217 5.73 25.21 10.93
CA LYS A 217 4.94 25.24 12.16
C LYS A 217 4.82 23.85 12.77
N PHE A 218 5.21 23.71 14.03
CA PHE A 218 4.93 22.49 14.80
C PHE A 218 3.45 22.44 15.18
N SER A 219 2.85 21.26 15.09
CA SER A 219 1.57 21.00 15.71
C SER A 219 1.72 20.54 17.17
N ASP A 220 0.58 20.45 17.84
CA ASP A 220 0.48 19.86 19.17
C ASP A 220 0.41 18.31 19.14
N MET A 221 0.41 17.72 17.94
CA MET A 221 0.34 16.27 17.74
C MET A 221 1.75 15.67 17.63
N PHE A 222 2.06 14.75 18.54
CA PHE A 222 3.29 13.98 18.51
C PHE A 222 3.12 12.71 17.68
N LEU A 223 4.18 12.26 17.03
CA LEU A 223 4.19 10.97 16.35
C LEU A 223 4.42 9.87 17.39
N ASP A 224 3.33 9.36 17.95
CA ASP A 224 3.30 8.26 18.92
C ASP A 224 2.16 7.26 18.61
N GLU A 225 2.13 6.15 19.35
CA GLU A 225 1.16 5.06 19.16
C GLU A 225 -0.29 5.56 19.27
N GLN A 226 -0.60 6.36 20.30
CA GLN A 226 -1.94 6.89 20.52
C GLN A 226 -2.41 7.76 19.34
N THR A 227 -1.52 8.62 18.82
CA THR A 227 -1.83 9.46 17.68
C THR A 227 -2.04 8.63 16.41
N LEU A 228 -1.20 7.63 16.17
CA LEU A 228 -1.34 6.74 15.01
C LEU A 228 -2.61 5.89 15.08
N GLU A 229 -2.95 5.34 16.24
CA GLU A 229 -4.21 4.60 16.44
C GLU A 229 -5.42 5.48 16.16
N PHE A 230 -5.42 6.70 16.68
CA PHE A 230 -6.49 7.67 16.41
C PHE A 230 -6.61 7.96 14.91
N LEU A 231 -5.51 8.27 14.24
CA LEU A 231 -5.52 8.58 12.80
C LEU A 231 -5.88 7.36 11.93
N ALA A 232 -5.58 6.13 12.38
CA ALA A 232 -5.90 4.90 11.66
C ALA A 232 -7.40 4.60 11.61
N THR A 233 -8.19 5.30 12.44
CA THR A 233 -9.65 5.28 12.30
C THR A 233 -10.13 5.99 11.03
N TYR A 234 -9.32 6.88 10.45
CA TYR A 234 -9.67 7.71 9.30
C TYR A 234 -8.90 7.38 8.01
N ALA A 235 -7.75 6.71 8.08
CA ALA A 235 -6.91 6.41 6.91
C ALA A 235 -6.55 4.92 6.82
N ASP A 236 -6.22 4.47 5.61
CA ASP A 236 -5.75 3.10 5.35
C ASP A 236 -4.24 2.95 5.60
N GLU A 237 -3.47 3.96 5.16
CA GLU A 237 -2.02 3.98 5.32
C GLU A 237 -1.54 5.38 5.76
N PHE A 238 -0.30 5.42 6.27
CA PHE A 238 0.42 6.65 6.57
C PHE A 238 1.64 6.77 5.66
N LEU A 239 1.85 7.96 5.11
CA LEU A 239 3.11 8.32 4.48
C LEU A 239 3.89 9.21 5.46
N VAL A 240 4.96 8.69 6.06
CA VAL A 240 5.71 9.43 7.09
C VAL A 240 6.98 10.03 6.49
N HIS A 241 7.09 11.36 6.50
CA HIS A 241 8.25 12.07 6.00
C HIS A 241 9.00 12.76 7.14
N GLY A 242 10.27 12.37 7.37
CA GLY A 242 11.14 13.02 8.34
C GLY A 242 11.74 14.30 7.77
N VAL A 243 11.47 15.44 8.41
CA VAL A 243 11.96 16.76 8.02
C VAL A 243 12.96 17.25 9.06
N ASP A 244 14.08 16.55 9.19
CA ASP A 244 15.25 17.13 9.84
C ASP A 244 16.15 17.77 8.79
N VAL A 245 16.83 18.85 9.17
CA VAL A 245 17.81 19.54 8.33
C VAL A 245 18.94 18.59 7.94
N GLU A 246 18.81 17.93 6.78
CA GLU A 246 19.96 17.56 5.97
C GLU A 246 20.75 18.86 5.70
N GLY A 247 21.90 19.02 6.36
CA GLY A 247 22.79 20.18 6.11
C GLY A 247 23.45 20.85 7.32
N LYS A 248 23.60 20.18 8.47
CA LYS A 248 24.58 20.58 9.50
C LYS A 248 25.42 19.38 9.95
N GLY A 249 26.19 18.85 9.01
CA GLY A 249 27.43 18.12 9.30
C GLY A 249 28.60 19.07 9.13
#